data_AF-A0A2M8B4D9-F1
#
_entry.id   AF-A0A2M8B4D9-F1
#
_cell.length_a   1.000
_cell.length_b   1.000
_cell.length_c   1.000
_cell.angle_alpha   90.00
_cell.angle_beta   90.00
_cell.angle_gamma   90.00
#
_symmetry.space_group_name_H-M   'P 1'
#
loop_
_entity.id
_entity.type
_entity.pdbx_description
1 polymer ?
#
loop_
_entity_poly.entity_id
_entity_poly.type
_entity_poly.pdbx_seq_one_letter_code
_entity_poly.pdbx_strand_id
1 'polypeptide(L)'
;MIDRTRGFYDEALETMPAAKRAQAQREMLRATVLHAYEHAPATRKKMDDAGVRPGDVKEPSDLRRIPVTRKADLKYIQKGEPPFGGLAAVPPRAMRRIYVSPGPTFDPEGRDATHWRWEKPFVAAGFREGDIVQNTFMYHFSPAGLMFDEALQRIGCTVIPAGVGNTELQAQVMKELSVTGYVGTPSFLMTILEKAKEMGYTSG
;
A
#
# COMPACT_ATOMS: atom_id res chain seq x y z
N MET A 1 18.73 17.68 -16.33
CA MET A 1 18.61 16.32 -15.75
C MET A 1 18.00 16.49 -14.37
N ILE A 2 16.91 15.78 -14.05
CA ILE A 2 16.24 15.89 -12.75
C ILE A 2 17.12 15.21 -11.69
N ASP A 3 17.35 15.87 -10.55
CA ASP A 3 18.04 15.25 -9.42
C ASP A 3 17.12 14.25 -8.71
N ARG A 4 17.43 12.97 -8.85
CA ARG A 4 16.68 11.85 -8.27
C ARG A 4 17.23 11.41 -6.90
N THR A 5 18.34 12.00 -6.45
CA THR A 5 19.07 11.58 -5.25
C THR A 5 18.73 12.40 -4.01
N ARG A 6 18.01 13.51 -4.20
CA ARG A 6 17.64 14.46 -3.15
C ARG A 6 16.16 14.80 -3.20
N GLY A 7 15.66 15.34 -2.10
CA GLY A 7 14.27 15.76 -1.94
C GLY A 7 13.43 14.76 -1.13
N PHE A 8 12.36 15.29 -0.56
CA PHE A 8 11.35 14.56 0.21
C PHE A 8 9.99 14.82 -0.43
N TYR A 9 9.06 13.89 -0.29
CA TYR A 9 7.66 14.16 -0.68
C TYR A 9 7.00 15.07 0.37
N ASP A 10 7.34 14.86 1.64
CA ASP A 10 6.90 15.67 2.77
C ASP A 10 8.08 15.89 3.72
N GLU A 11 8.88 16.93 3.44
CA GLU A 11 10.09 17.25 4.19
C GLU A 11 9.81 17.44 5.69
N ALA A 12 8.69 18.06 6.05
CA ALA A 12 8.33 18.31 7.44
C ALA A 12 8.12 17.01 8.23
N LEU A 13 7.44 16.03 7.64
CA LEU A 13 7.24 14.73 8.28
C LEU A 13 8.48 13.82 8.20
N GLU A 14 9.19 13.82 7.07
CA GLU A 14 10.32 12.91 6.81
C GLU A 14 11.59 13.33 7.57
N THR A 15 11.76 14.63 7.84
CA THR A 15 12.90 15.17 8.62
C THR A 15 12.53 15.51 10.06
N MET A 16 11.30 15.18 10.49
CA MET A 16 10.79 15.51 11.83
C MET A 16 11.76 15.05 12.93
N PRO A 17 12.14 15.92 13.89
CA PRO A 17 13.01 15.54 15.01
C PRO A 17 12.47 14.34 15.79
N ALA A 18 13.36 13.44 16.22
CA ALA A 18 12.99 12.17 16.84
C ALA A 18 12.01 12.32 18.03
N ALA A 19 12.21 13.31 18.90
CA ALA A 19 11.34 13.56 20.04
C ALA A 19 9.91 13.97 19.62
N LYS A 20 9.78 14.85 18.60
CA LYS A 20 8.49 15.26 18.04
C LYS A 20 7.79 14.08 17.35
N ARG A 21 8.54 13.27 16.60
CA ARG A 21 8.03 12.08 15.93
C ARG A 21 7.50 11.06 16.92
N ALA A 22 8.24 10.80 18.01
CA ALA A 22 7.80 9.90 19.06
C ALA A 22 6.51 10.38 19.74
N GLN A 23 6.37 11.69 19.95
CA GLN A 23 5.13 12.26 20.50
C GLN A 23 3.95 12.08 19.53
N ALA A 24 4.11 12.45 18.26
CA ALA A 24 3.07 12.29 17.24
C ALA A 24 2.64 10.81 17.10
N GLN A 25 3.59 9.88 17.12
CA GLN A 25 3.30 8.44 17.08
C GLN A 25 2.50 7.96 18.30
N ARG A 26 2.76 8.49 19.50
CA ARG A 26 1.97 8.16 20.71
C ARG A 26 0.52 8.67 20.59
N GLU A 27 0.34 9.87 20.08
CA GLU A 27 -0.98 10.47 19.88
C GLU A 27 -1.79 9.68 18.83
N MET A 28 -1.17 9.40 17.68
CA MET A 28 -1.75 8.56 16.63
C MET A 28 -2.09 7.17 17.14
N LEU A 29 -1.18 6.52 17.87
CA LEU A 29 -1.40 5.20 18.45
C LEU A 29 -2.65 5.15 19.33
N ARG A 30 -2.78 6.09 20.27
CA ARG A 30 -3.93 6.16 21.18
C ARG A 30 -5.23 6.36 20.41
N ALA A 31 -5.23 7.28 19.45
CA ALA A 31 -6.39 7.54 18.61
C ALA A 31 -6.78 6.31 17.77
N THR A 32 -5.80 5.62 17.15
CA THR A 32 -6.05 4.41 16.35
C THR A 32 -6.58 3.26 17.20
N VAL A 33 -6.02 3.01 18.38
CA VAL A 33 -6.48 1.94 19.28
C VAL A 33 -7.89 2.24 19.79
N LEU A 34 -8.17 3.48 20.19
CA LEU A 34 -9.51 3.88 20.61
C LEU A 34 -10.52 3.70 19.47
N HIS A 35 -10.21 4.22 18.28
CA HIS A 35 -11.07 4.09 17.10
C HIS A 35 -11.35 2.62 16.76
N ALA A 36 -10.31 1.78 16.77
CA ALA A 36 -10.48 0.35 16.48
C ALA A 36 -11.32 -0.36 17.55
N TYR A 37 -11.13 -0.02 18.83
CA TYR A 37 -11.96 -0.55 19.91
C TYR A 37 -13.43 -0.10 19.78
N GLU A 38 -13.67 1.16 19.42
CA GLU A 38 -15.02 1.71 19.31
C GLU A 38 -15.78 1.17 18.10
N HIS A 39 -15.11 1.00 16.96
CA HIS A 39 -15.77 0.80 15.68
C HIS A 39 -15.54 -0.57 15.02
N ALA A 40 -14.56 -1.37 15.47
CA ALA A 40 -14.30 -2.70 14.92
C ALA A 40 -14.61 -3.79 15.98
N PRO A 41 -15.81 -4.43 15.93
CA PRO A 41 -16.24 -5.42 16.92
C PRO A 41 -15.25 -6.54 17.21
N ALA A 42 -14.55 -7.07 16.20
CA ALA A 42 -13.57 -8.13 16.40
C ALA A 42 -12.31 -7.65 17.12
N THR A 43 -11.89 -6.40 16.88
CA THR A 43 -10.78 -5.78 17.62
C THR A 43 -11.18 -5.55 19.07
N ARG A 44 -12.39 -5.02 19.31
CA ARG A 44 -12.95 -4.86 20.66
C ARG A 44 -12.96 -6.17 21.42
N LYS A 45 -13.57 -7.21 20.84
CA LYS A 45 -13.66 -8.55 21.46
C LYS A 45 -12.27 -9.08 21.81
N LYS A 46 -11.31 -8.97 20.89
CA LYS A 46 -9.94 -9.41 21.10
C LYS A 46 -9.25 -8.69 22.26
N MET A 47 -9.45 -7.38 22.37
CA MET A 47 -8.91 -6.60 23.48
C MET A 47 -9.59 -6.98 24.79
N ASP A 48 -10.91 -7.15 24.80
CA ASP A 48 -11.68 -7.55 25.98
C ASP A 48 -11.29 -8.95 26.49
N ASP A 49 -11.14 -9.93 25.59
CA ASP A 49 -10.68 -11.29 25.91
C ASP A 49 -9.28 -11.30 26.54
N ALA A 50 -8.44 -10.33 26.16
CA ALA A 50 -7.08 -10.16 26.70
C ALA A 50 -7.05 -9.27 27.97
N GLY A 51 -8.20 -8.76 28.44
CA GLY A 51 -8.27 -7.85 29.57
C GLY A 51 -7.63 -6.48 29.31
N VAL A 52 -7.57 -6.03 28.07
CA VAL A 52 -6.96 -4.76 27.65
C VAL A 52 -8.05 -3.73 27.33
N ARG A 53 -7.87 -2.48 27.79
CA ARG A 53 -8.70 -1.33 27.42
C ARG A 53 -7.90 -0.33 26.59
N PRO A 54 -8.52 0.59 25.82
CA PRO A 54 -7.75 1.57 25.04
C PRO A 54 -6.77 2.40 25.88
N GLY A 55 -7.15 2.77 27.12
CA GLY A 55 -6.29 3.53 28.04
C GLY A 55 -5.04 2.80 28.54
N ASP A 56 -4.97 1.48 28.33
CA ASP A 56 -3.80 0.65 28.64
C ASP A 56 -2.67 0.77 27.62
N VAL A 57 -2.94 1.35 26.44
CA VAL A 57 -1.99 1.46 25.33
C VAL A 57 -1.58 2.92 25.17
N LYS A 58 -0.44 3.27 25.77
CA LYS A 58 0.04 4.66 25.86
C LYS A 58 1.24 4.92 24.96
N GLU A 59 1.98 3.87 24.62
CA GLU A 59 3.20 3.91 23.81
C GLU A 59 3.35 2.62 22.96
N PRO A 60 4.21 2.62 21.91
CA PRO A 60 4.32 1.49 20.99
C PRO A 60 4.64 0.13 21.64
N SER A 61 5.40 0.13 22.74
CA SER A 61 5.71 -1.05 23.55
C SER A 61 4.48 -1.75 24.13
N ASP A 62 3.38 -1.00 24.37
CA ASP A 62 2.15 -1.55 24.92
C ASP A 62 1.34 -2.37 23.91
N LEU A 63 1.62 -2.24 22.60
CA LEU A 63 0.94 -3.03 21.57
C LEU A 63 1.08 -4.53 21.78
N ARG A 64 2.14 -4.98 22.46
CA ARG A 64 2.34 -6.40 22.85
C ARG A 64 1.21 -6.95 23.71
N ARG A 65 0.44 -6.09 24.38
CA ARG A 65 -0.72 -6.48 25.20
C ARG A 65 -1.91 -6.90 24.33
N ILE A 66 -1.99 -6.42 23.09
CA ILE A 66 -3.06 -6.78 22.15
C ILE A 66 -2.62 -8.04 21.37
N PRO A 67 -3.39 -9.14 21.39
CA PRO A 67 -3.05 -10.33 20.64
C PRO A 67 -2.91 -10.07 19.12
N VAL A 68 -1.95 -10.72 18.48
CA VAL A 68 -1.72 -10.57 17.04
C VAL A 68 -2.87 -11.20 16.23
N THR A 69 -3.39 -10.50 15.21
CA THR A 69 -4.26 -11.11 14.19
C THR A 69 -3.39 -11.83 13.17
N ARG A 70 -3.47 -13.17 13.07
CA ARG A 70 -2.71 -13.90 12.06
C ARG A 70 -3.47 -13.92 10.73
N LYS A 71 -2.73 -13.83 9.62
CA LYS A 71 -3.31 -13.91 8.26
C LYS A 71 -4.13 -15.18 8.05
N ALA A 72 -3.67 -16.31 8.60
CA ALA A 72 -4.37 -17.59 8.50
C ALA A 72 -5.77 -17.59 9.14
N ASP A 73 -6.00 -16.71 10.11
CA ASP A 73 -7.25 -16.60 10.85
C ASP A 73 -8.28 -15.71 10.14
N LEU A 74 -7.83 -14.82 9.24
CA LEU A 74 -8.69 -13.81 8.60
C LEU A 74 -9.88 -14.44 7.87
N LYS A 75 -9.65 -15.52 7.12
CA LYS A 75 -10.72 -16.24 6.42
C LYS A 75 -11.78 -16.81 7.37
N TYR A 76 -11.41 -17.22 8.58
CA TYR A 76 -12.34 -17.76 9.57
C TYR A 76 -13.08 -16.64 10.28
N ILE A 77 -12.37 -15.56 10.64
CA ILE A 77 -12.94 -14.35 11.24
C ILE A 77 -14.01 -13.78 10.29
N GLN A 78 -13.69 -13.57 9.01
CA GLN A 78 -14.62 -13.02 8.03
C GLN A 78 -15.85 -13.92 7.78
N LYS A 79 -15.67 -15.24 7.79
CA LYS A 79 -16.79 -16.19 7.67
C LYS A 79 -17.68 -16.23 8.90
N GLY A 80 -17.12 -16.01 10.09
CA GLY A 80 -17.88 -16.00 11.34
C GLY A 80 -18.89 -14.87 11.41
N GLU A 81 -18.57 -13.71 10.83
CA GLU A 81 -19.47 -12.55 10.76
C GLU A 81 -19.27 -11.78 9.44
N PRO A 82 -19.97 -12.16 8.35
CA PRO A 82 -19.77 -11.54 7.05
C PRO A 82 -20.10 -10.02 7.03
N PRO A 83 -19.45 -9.22 6.16
CA PRO A 83 -18.43 -9.63 5.21
C PRO A 83 -17.00 -9.57 5.75
N PHE A 84 -16.73 -8.81 6.82
CA PHE A 84 -15.37 -8.53 7.29
C PHE A 84 -15.03 -9.11 8.67
N GLY A 85 -15.95 -9.87 9.28
CA GLY A 85 -15.71 -10.50 10.57
C GLY A 85 -15.56 -9.50 11.70
N GLY A 86 -16.26 -8.36 11.63
CA GLY A 86 -16.09 -7.26 12.59
C GLY A 86 -14.73 -6.56 12.56
N LEU A 87 -13.87 -6.82 11.57
CA LEU A 87 -12.53 -6.19 11.46
C LEU A 87 -12.56 -4.79 10.86
N ALA A 88 -13.60 -4.44 10.09
CA ALA A 88 -13.73 -3.13 9.48
C ALA A 88 -14.42 -2.14 10.44
N ALA A 89 -13.86 -0.94 10.56
CA ALA A 89 -14.43 0.15 11.36
C ALA A 89 -15.60 0.89 10.67
N VAL A 90 -15.88 0.57 9.41
CA VAL A 90 -16.93 1.20 8.60
C VAL A 90 -17.69 0.15 7.80
N PRO A 91 -18.97 0.37 7.44
CA PRO A 91 -19.72 -0.57 6.63
C PRO A 91 -19.20 -0.62 5.17
N PRO A 92 -19.44 -1.72 4.42
CA PRO A 92 -18.98 -1.87 3.03
C PRO A 92 -19.31 -0.69 2.11
N ARG A 93 -20.52 -0.14 2.23
CA ARG A 93 -20.98 1.03 1.44
C ARG A 93 -20.17 2.31 1.66
N ALA A 94 -19.49 2.42 2.81
CA ALA A 94 -18.64 3.56 3.13
C ALA A 94 -17.21 3.39 2.60
N MET A 95 -16.86 2.22 2.06
CA MET A 95 -15.53 1.94 1.51
C MET A 95 -15.39 2.52 0.11
N ARG A 96 -14.15 2.76 -0.30
CA ARG A 96 -13.82 3.17 -1.66
C ARG A 96 -13.74 1.96 -2.59
N ARG A 97 -13.09 0.89 -2.11
CA ARG A 97 -12.95 -0.40 -2.82
C ARG A 97 -12.93 -1.55 -1.82
N ILE A 98 -13.22 -2.75 -2.32
CA ILE A 98 -13.05 -4.01 -1.59
C ILE A 98 -12.21 -4.90 -2.49
N TYR A 99 -11.01 -5.23 -2.04
CA TYR A 99 -10.09 -6.12 -2.73
C TYR A 99 -10.24 -7.56 -2.23
N VAL A 100 -9.70 -8.50 -2.99
CA VAL A 100 -9.71 -9.93 -2.68
C VAL A 100 -8.29 -10.48 -2.79
N SER A 101 -7.67 -10.76 -1.64
CA SER A 101 -6.36 -11.41 -1.58
C SER A 101 -6.45 -12.92 -1.83
N PRO A 102 -5.35 -13.56 -2.28
CA PRO A 102 -5.23 -15.01 -2.29
C PRO A 102 -5.56 -15.62 -0.92
N GLY A 103 -6.39 -16.66 -0.91
CA GLY A 103 -6.92 -17.26 0.33
C GLY A 103 -8.29 -16.69 0.73
N PRO A 104 -9.21 -16.57 -0.25
CA PRO A 104 -10.31 -15.60 -0.34
C PRO A 104 -10.52 -14.73 0.92
N THR A 105 -9.66 -13.72 1.08
CA THR A 105 -9.76 -12.74 2.16
C THR A 105 -10.14 -11.40 1.54
N PHE A 106 -11.16 -10.74 2.10
CA PHE A 106 -11.57 -9.43 1.65
C PHE A 106 -10.77 -8.33 2.34
N ASP A 107 -10.17 -7.44 1.55
CA ASP A 107 -9.31 -6.36 2.03
C ASP A 107 -9.98 -5.01 1.73
N PRO A 108 -10.60 -4.35 2.73
CA PRO A 108 -11.32 -3.11 2.53
C PRO A 108 -10.38 -1.90 2.36
N GLU A 109 -10.66 -1.03 1.40
CA GLU A 109 -10.01 0.27 1.23
C GLU A 109 -10.93 1.39 1.74
N GLY A 110 -10.40 2.22 2.65
CA GLY A 110 -11.11 3.42 3.14
C GLY A 110 -11.22 4.52 2.07
N ARG A 111 -11.95 5.59 2.38
CA ARG A 111 -12.11 6.76 1.48
C ARG A 111 -11.04 7.84 1.62
N ASP A 112 -10.10 7.68 2.55
CA ASP A 112 -8.93 8.55 2.64
C ASP A 112 -8.18 8.49 1.31
N ALA A 113 -7.95 9.63 0.67
CA ALA A 113 -7.21 9.68 -0.58
C ALA A 113 -5.84 9.01 -0.40
N THR A 114 -5.13 9.36 0.67
CA THR A 114 -3.79 8.85 1.01
C THR A 114 -3.80 7.51 1.74
N HIS A 115 -4.82 6.66 1.55
CA HIS A 115 -4.99 5.41 2.29
C HIS A 115 -3.70 4.56 2.39
N TRP A 116 -2.97 4.43 1.28
CA TRP A 116 -1.80 3.55 1.17
C TRP A 116 -0.44 4.23 1.41
N ARG A 117 -0.35 5.56 1.28
CA ARG A 117 0.85 6.37 1.61
C ARG A 117 2.14 5.99 0.87
N TRP A 118 2.05 5.56 -0.40
CA TRP A 118 3.22 5.14 -1.21
C TRP A 118 4.01 6.29 -1.84
N GLU A 119 3.55 7.52 -1.73
CA GLU A 119 4.19 8.69 -2.34
C GLU A 119 5.61 8.90 -1.80
N LYS A 120 5.79 8.81 -0.46
CA LYS A 120 7.13 8.96 0.17
C LYS A 120 8.12 7.87 -0.28
N PRO A 121 7.77 6.56 -0.22
CA PRO A 121 8.64 5.52 -0.77
C PRO A 121 9.02 5.73 -2.25
N PHE A 122 8.08 6.15 -3.11
CA PHE A 122 8.38 6.38 -4.52
C PHE A 122 9.32 7.56 -4.74
N VAL A 123 9.10 8.69 -4.06
CA VAL A 123 10.03 9.83 -4.13
C VAL A 123 11.41 9.44 -3.59
N ALA A 124 11.46 8.69 -2.48
CA ALA A 124 12.72 8.16 -1.94
C ALA A 124 13.43 7.19 -2.92
N ALA A 125 12.67 6.45 -3.72
CA ALA A 125 13.19 5.56 -4.76
C ALA A 125 13.60 6.30 -6.06
N GLY A 126 13.45 7.62 -6.12
CA GLY A 126 13.91 8.44 -7.25
C GLY A 126 12.84 8.76 -8.31
N PHE A 127 11.58 8.40 -8.08
CA PHE A 127 10.46 8.81 -8.94
C PHE A 127 10.17 10.29 -8.76
N ARG A 128 9.88 11.00 -9.85
CA ARG A 128 9.70 12.45 -9.89
C ARG A 128 8.54 12.82 -10.79
N GLU A 129 8.00 14.01 -10.58
CA GLU A 129 7.03 14.63 -11.48
C GLU A 129 7.56 14.60 -12.92
N GLY A 130 6.68 14.25 -13.86
CA GLY A 130 7.02 14.10 -15.29
C GLY A 130 7.57 12.72 -15.68
N ASP A 131 7.81 11.81 -14.74
CA ASP A 131 8.17 10.43 -15.08
C ASP A 131 7.00 9.72 -15.80
N ILE A 132 7.33 9.00 -16.87
CA ILE A 132 6.47 8.03 -17.55
C ILE A 132 6.77 6.65 -16.94
N VAL A 133 5.80 6.12 -16.19
CA VAL A 133 6.00 4.93 -15.34
C VAL A 133 5.18 3.75 -15.84
N GLN A 134 5.84 2.63 -16.12
CA GLN A 134 5.19 1.38 -16.47
C GLN A 134 4.93 0.54 -15.23
N ASN A 135 3.65 0.40 -14.86
CA ASN A 135 3.23 -0.38 -13.70
C ASN A 135 2.65 -1.73 -14.13
N THR A 136 3.35 -2.81 -13.78
CA THR A 136 3.04 -4.17 -14.21
C THR A 136 2.36 -5.03 -13.15
N PHE A 137 1.84 -4.43 -12.08
CA PHE A 137 0.98 -5.15 -11.15
C PHE A 137 -0.44 -5.31 -11.71
N MET A 138 -1.16 -6.34 -11.27
CA MET A 138 -2.56 -6.56 -11.65
C MET A 138 -3.49 -5.45 -11.09
N TYR A 139 -4.50 -5.06 -11.86
CA TYR A 139 -5.42 -3.96 -11.53
C TYR A 139 -6.82 -4.40 -11.06
N HIS A 140 -7.05 -5.71 -10.91
CA HIS A 140 -8.36 -6.25 -10.58
C HIS A 140 -8.51 -6.58 -9.08
N PHE A 141 -8.25 -7.82 -8.67
CA PHE A 141 -8.62 -8.31 -7.34
C PHE A 141 -7.66 -7.87 -6.24
N SER A 142 -6.37 -7.70 -6.55
CA SER A 142 -5.39 -7.25 -5.55
C SER A 142 -5.19 -5.73 -5.64
N PRO A 143 -4.80 -5.08 -4.53
CA PRO A 143 -4.68 -3.63 -4.50
C PRO A 143 -3.50 -3.09 -5.31
N ALA A 144 -2.44 -3.89 -5.53
CA ALA A 144 -1.13 -3.39 -5.92
C ALA A 144 -1.13 -2.50 -7.18
N GLY A 145 -1.84 -2.86 -8.25
CA GLY A 145 -1.92 -2.05 -9.47
C GLY A 145 -2.43 -0.64 -9.18
N LEU A 146 -3.65 -0.52 -8.66
CA LEU A 146 -4.30 0.76 -8.35
C LEU A 146 -3.60 1.51 -7.19
N MET A 147 -3.12 0.79 -6.19
CA MET A 147 -2.42 1.34 -5.02
C MET A 147 -1.16 2.12 -5.43
N PHE A 148 -0.36 1.56 -6.33
CA PHE A 148 0.85 2.22 -6.81
C PHE A 148 0.53 3.29 -7.87
N ASP A 149 -0.42 3.02 -8.76
CA ASP A 149 -0.90 3.97 -9.76
C ASP A 149 -1.34 5.30 -9.13
N GLU A 150 -2.20 5.25 -8.10
CA GLU A 150 -2.68 6.46 -7.43
C GLU A 150 -1.58 7.27 -6.74
N ALA A 151 -0.58 6.60 -6.16
CA ALA A 151 0.54 7.29 -5.53
C ALA A 151 1.45 7.97 -6.56
N LEU A 152 1.74 7.28 -7.67
CA LEU A 152 2.52 7.82 -8.77
C LEU A 152 1.82 9.02 -9.43
N GLN A 153 0.50 8.94 -9.64
CA GLN A 153 -0.28 10.06 -10.16
C GLN A 153 -0.22 11.29 -9.24
N ARG A 154 -0.24 11.12 -7.92
CA ARG A 154 -0.09 12.23 -6.96
C ARG A 154 1.29 12.86 -6.95
N ILE A 155 2.33 12.09 -7.27
CA ILE A 155 3.69 12.61 -7.47
C ILE A 155 3.77 13.42 -8.78
N GLY A 156 2.80 13.28 -9.68
CA GLY A 156 2.80 13.92 -11.00
C GLY A 156 3.44 13.06 -12.10
N CYS A 157 3.48 11.73 -11.91
CA CYS A 157 3.90 10.79 -12.94
C CYS A 157 2.75 10.49 -13.91
N THR A 158 3.09 10.24 -15.17
CA THR A 158 2.20 9.59 -16.14
C THR A 158 2.32 8.08 -16.00
N VAL A 159 1.24 7.39 -15.62
CA VAL A 159 1.28 5.93 -15.41
C VAL A 159 0.73 5.19 -16.62
N ILE A 160 1.49 4.21 -17.11
CA ILE A 160 1.05 3.21 -18.06
C ILE A 160 0.55 2.00 -17.25
N PRO A 161 -0.77 1.73 -17.25
CA PRO A 161 -1.36 0.63 -16.50
C PRO A 161 -1.19 -0.70 -17.23
N ALA A 162 0.06 -1.14 -17.40
CA ALA A 162 0.43 -2.24 -18.29
C ALA A 162 -0.03 -3.61 -17.79
N GLY A 163 -0.28 -3.77 -16.49
CA GLY A 163 -0.72 -5.04 -15.93
C GLY A 163 0.31 -6.17 -16.10
N VAL A 164 -0.15 -7.41 -16.03
CA VAL A 164 0.71 -8.60 -16.10
C VAL A 164 0.73 -9.22 -17.50
N GLY A 165 1.79 -9.97 -17.82
CA GLY A 165 1.91 -10.70 -19.08
C GLY A 165 2.19 -9.82 -20.30
N ASN A 166 1.96 -10.38 -21.49
CA ASN A 166 2.19 -9.74 -22.80
C ASN A 166 3.57 -9.07 -22.92
N THR A 167 4.64 -9.83 -22.67
CA THR A 167 6.01 -9.30 -22.55
C THR A 167 6.51 -8.61 -23.83
N GLU A 168 6.00 -9.00 -25.00
CA GLU A 168 6.27 -8.32 -26.28
C GLU A 168 5.73 -6.88 -26.26
N LEU A 169 4.46 -6.69 -25.91
CA LEU A 169 3.87 -5.36 -25.78
C LEU A 169 4.53 -4.55 -24.65
N GLN A 170 4.88 -5.20 -23.53
CA GLN A 170 5.59 -4.53 -22.43
C GLN A 170 6.91 -3.94 -22.91
N ALA A 171 7.71 -4.72 -23.64
CA ALA A 171 9.00 -4.27 -24.19
C ALA A 171 8.81 -3.18 -25.26
N GLN A 172 7.82 -3.34 -26.15
CA GLN A 172 7.49 -2.35 -27.17
C GLN A 172 7.14 -1.00 -26.55
N VAL A 173 6.24 -1.02 -25.56
CA VAL A 173 5.79 0.20 -24.85
C VAL A 173 6.92 0.86 -24.08
N MET A 174 7.78 0.08 -23.41
CA MET A 174 8.96 0.62 -22.71
C MET A 174 9.81 1.48 -23.65
N LYS A 175 10.03 0.99 -24.88
CA LYS A 175 10.84 1.68 -25.90
C LYS A 175 10.10 2.86 -26.52
N GLU A 176 8.90 2.63 -27.06
CA GLU A 176 8.18 3.63 -27.85
C GLU A 176 7.73 4.83 -27.01
N LEU A 177 7.34 4.61 -25.75
CA LEU A 177 6.93 5.68 -24.85
C LEU A 177 8.08 6.25 -24.02
N SER A 178 9.32 5.81 -24.27
CA SER A 178 10.51 6.25 -23.52
C SER A 178 10.30 6.20 -22.01
N VAL A 179 9.89 5.02 -21.51
CA VAL A 179 9.57 4.81 -20.09
C VAL A 179 10.77 5.17 -19.22
N THR A 180 10.50 5.92 -18.15
CA THR A 180 11.53 6.45 -17.23
C THR A 180 11.44 5.82 -15.84
N GLY A 181 10.37 5.06 -15.55
CA GLY A 181 10.22 4.31 -14.31
C GLY A 181 9.50 2.99 -14.51
N TYR A 182 9.88 1.98 -13.72
CA TYR A 182 9.26 0.66 -13.70
C TYR A 182 8.74 0.33 -12.31
N VAL A 183 7.51 -0.17 -12.22
CA VAL A 183 6.92 -0.68 -10.97
C VAL A 183 6.39 -2.08 -11.20
N GLY A 184 7.01 -3.07 -10.58
CA GLY A 184 6.68 -4.48 -10.76
C GLY A 184 7.64 -5.39 -10.00
N THR A 185 7.53 -6.69 -10.22
CA THR A 185 8.45 -7.64 -9.59
C THR A 185 9.76 -7.72 -10.36
N PRO A 186 10.92 -7.87 -9.69
CA PRO A 186 12.20 -8.02 -10.37
C PRO A 186 12.22 -9.18 -11.38
N SER A 187 11.58 -10.29 -11.05
CA SER A 187 11.49 -11.46 -11.95
C SER A 187 10.75 -11.15 -13.24
N PHE A 188 9.68 -10.36 -13.20
CA PHE A 188 8.91 -10.02 -14.39
C PHE A 188 9.64 -8.98 -15.25
N LEU A 189 10.33 -8.02 -14.63
CA LEU A 189 11.22 -7.11 -15.35
C LEU A 189 12.27 -7.88 -16.14
N MET A 190 12.91 -8.89 -15.54
CA MET A 190 13.89 -9.74 -16.24
C MET A 190 13.28 -10.41 -17.47
N THR A 191 12.07 -10.97 -17.35
CA THR A 191 11.38 -11.58 -18.51
C THR A 191 11.07 -10.57 -19.62
N ILE A 192 10.71 -9.32 -19.26
CA ILE A 192 10.49 -8.25 -20.26
C ILE A 192 11.81 -7.87 -20.94
N LEU A 193 12.90 -7.76 -20.20
CA LEU A 193 14.22 -7.41 -20.75
C LEU A 193 14.78 -8.51 -21.66
N GLU A 194 14.59 -9.79 -21.30
CA GLU A 194 14.91 -10.93 -22.16
C GLU A 194 14.10 -10.87 -23.46
N LYS A 195 12.80 -10.60 -23.37
CA LYS A 195 11.95 -10.44 -24.54
C LYS A 195 12.36 -9.24 -25.41
N ALA A 196 12.72 -8.11 -24.81
CA ALA A 196 13.22 -6.94 -25.52
C ALA A 196 14.49 -7.28 -26.32
N LYS A 197 15.40 -8.08 -25.74
CA LYS A 197 16.60 -8.56 -26.42
C LYS A 197 16.27 -9.48 -27.60
N GLU A 198 15.32 -10.40 -27.45
CA GLU A 198 14.83 -11.26 -28.55
C GLU A 198 14.21 -10.44 -29.69
N MET A 199 13.53 -9.34 -29.36
CA MET A 199 12.95 -8.39 -30.32
C MET A 199 14.00 -7.46 -30.96
N GLY A 200 15.28 -7.60 -30.61
CA GLY A 200 16.37 -6.78 -31.15
C GLY A 200 16.45 -5.38 -30.56
N TYR A 201 15.85 -5.12 -29.41
CA TYR A 201 16.00 -3.84 -28.71
C TYR A 201 17.33 -3.82 -27.95
N THR A 202 18.11 -2.76 -28.16
CA THR A 202 19.36 -2.52 -27.44
C THR A 202 19.16 -1.48 -26.35
N SER A 203 19.85 -1.62 -25.23
CA SER A 203 20.02 -0.54 -24.25
C SER A 203 20.72 0.62 -24.96
N GLY A 204 20.04 1.77 -25.07
CA GLY A 204 20.65 3.01 -25.56
C GLY A 204 21.63 3.63 -24.58
#